data_AF-A0A7X9GFN0-F1
#
_entry.id   AF-A0A7X9GFN0-F1
#
_cell.length_a   1.000
_cell.length_b   1.000
_cell.length_c   1.000
_cell.angle_alpha   90.00
_cell.angle_beta   90.00
_cell.angle_gamma   90.00
#
_symmetry.space_group_name_H-M   'P 1'
#
loop_
_entity.id
_entity.type
_entity.pdbx_description
1 polymer ?
#
loop_
_entity_poly.entity_id
_entity_poly.type
_entity_poly.pdbx_seq_one_letter_code
_entity_poly.pdbx_strand_id
1 'polypeptide(L)'
;RTDGVTALLQIGMNIVFFVPLGFILGRFLRAGLARTALMGFALSLLIETAQLTGIFHLYPCSYRLFDVDDLIWNTLGALLGYAVAALANHALPRRDIDEGIVTEPGFVRRCVAFCIDCVITGIISVPCTAIVYLVGIQFTGFRPLTFAMGVPMFLICLAVTELWIPWVRGGRTLGAGFVRMSVETRPRRGARRAVFYLVRFAVLCLAVCWMTGNGGGVLGVVLLGLGVFWLVEYRMPYDFI
;
A
#
# COMPACT_ATOMS: atom_id res chain seq x y z
N ARG A 1 -15.33 23.26 -26.88
CA ARG A 1 -16.00 23.57 -25.58
C ARG A 1 -15.80 22.45 -24.55
N THR A 2 -15.51 21.22 -24.97
CA THR A 2 -15.14 20.06 -24.13
C THR A 2 -13.79 20.23 -23.42
N ASP A 3 -12.87 21.00 -24.00
CA ASP A 3 -11.47 21.11 -23.53
C ASP A 3 -11.35 21.81 -22.15
N GLY A 4 -12.27 22.72 -21.84
CA GLY A 4 -12.31 23.39 -20.54
C GLY A 4 -12.78 22.47 -19.41
N VAL A 5 -13.71 21.56 -19.69
CA VAL A 5 -14.23 20.60 -18.69
C VAL A 5 -13.16 19.57 -18.36
N THR A 6 -12.41 19.09 -19.36
CA THR A 6 -11.30 18.15 -19.15
C THR A 6 -10.15 18.78 -18.36
N ALA A 7 -9.83 20.06 -18.61
CA ALA A 7 -8.82 20.77 -17.83
C ALA A 7 -9.23 20.94 -16.36
N LEU A 8 -10.48 21.33 -16.09
CA LEU A 8 -10.99 21.43 -14.72
C LEU A 8 -11.01 20.08 -14.00
N LEU A 9 -11.37 19.01 -14.69
CA LEU A 9 -11.32 17.66 -14.14
C LEU A 9 -9.89 17.22 -13.83
N GLN A 10 -8.92 17.50 -14.71
CA GLN A 10 -7.51 17.19 -14.45
C GLN A 10 -7.01 17.91 -13.19
N ILE A 11 -7.25 19.22 -13.09
CA ILE A 11 -6.87 20.03 -11.92
C ILE A 11 -7.50 19.45 -10.65
N GLY A 12 -8.81 19.19 -10.67
CA GLY A 12 -9.53 18.65 -9.52
C GLY A 12 -9.03 17.27 -9.10
N MET A 13 -8.78 16.38 -10.06
CA MET A 13 -8.28 15.03 -9.77
C MET A 13 -6.85 15.05 -9.21
N ASN A 14 -5.97 15.90 -9.73
CA ASN A 14 -4.59 16.06 -9.25
C ASN A 14 -4.57 16.54 -7.79
N ILE A 15 -5.40 17.53 -7.46
CA ILE A 15 -5.60 17.97 -6.07
C ILE A 15 -6.10 16.80 -5.20
N VAL A 16 -7.19 16.14 -5.60
CA VAL A 16 -7.81 15.06 -4.82
C VAL A 16 -6.84 13.90 -4.60
N PHE A 17 -6.00 13.59 -5.58
CA PHE A 17 -5.02 12.52 -5.50
C PHE A 17 -3.97 12.75 -4.40
N PHE A 18 -3.58 14.01 -4.15
CA PHE A 18 -2.59 14.36 -3.13
C PHE A 18 -3.18 14.68 -1.74
N VAL A 19 -4.50 14.83 -1.62
CA VAL A 19 -5.17 15.06 -0.33
C VAL A 19 -4.88 13.96 0.71
N PRO A 20 -4.96 12.65 0.39
CA PRO A 20 -4.63 11.59 1.34
C PRO A 20 -3.18 11.67 1.85
N LEU A 21 -2.23 12.00 0.98
CA LEU A 21 -0.82 12.17 1.36
C LEU A 21 -0.67 13.28 2.40
N GLY A 22 -1.25 14.45 2.12
CA GLY A 22 -1.26 15.59 3.04
C GLY A 22 -1.89 15.28 4.38
N PHE A 23 -3.03 14.56 4.35
CA PHE A 23 -3.73 14.14 5.55
C PHE A 23 -2.86 13.19 6.39
N ILE A 24 -2.24 12.18 5.76
CA ILE A 24 -1.38 11.22 6.46
C ILE A 24 -0.17 11.92 7.08
N LEU A 25 0.46 12.83 6.35
CA LEU A 25 1.60 13.60 6.83
C LEU A 25 1.25 14.46 8.05
N GLY A 26 0.16 15.22 7.98
CA GLY A 26 -0.28 16.08 9.08
C GLY A 26 -0.86 15.31 10.28
N ARG A 27 -1.64 14.24 10.02
CA ARG A 27 -2.35 13.50 11.06
C ARG A 27 -1.47 12.43 11.70
N PHE A 28 -0.77 11.60 10.94
CA PHE A 28 -0.01 10.46 11.48
C PHE A 28 1.47 10.78 11.68
N LEU A 29 2.12 11.44 10.72
CA LEU A 29 3.56 11.72 10.78
C LEU A 29 3.91 13.03 11.50
N ARG A 30 2.89 13.81 11.91
CA ARG A 30 3.04 15.11 12.57
C ARG A 30 3.97 16.06 11.79
N ALA A 31 3.99 15.93 10.47
CA ALA A 31 4.78 16.79 9.60
C ALA A 31 4.12 18.18 9.57
N GLY A 32 4.91 19.24 9.75
CA GLY A 32 4.40 20.61 9.61
C GLY A 32 4.10 20.97 8.16
N LEU A 33 3.50 22.15 7.96
CA LEU A 33 3.12 22.67 6.64
C LEU A 33 4.28 22.63 5.63
N ALA A 34 5.46 23.13 6.01
CA ALA A 34 6.65 23.17 5.13
C ALA A 34 7.12 21.78 4.71
N ARG A 35 7.14 20.81 5.63
CA ARG A 35 7.50 19.42 5.30
C ARG A 35 6.46 18.78 4.37
N THR A 36 5.18 19.07 4.60
CA THR A 36 4.10 18.54 3.76
C THR A 36 4.16 19.11 2.34
N ALA A 37 4.40 20.41 2.20
CA ALA A 37 4.63 21.05 0.89
C ALA A 37 5.85 20.44 0.19
N LEU A 38 6.99 20.32 0.88
CA LEU A 38 8.20 19.75 0.30
C LEU A 38 8.00 18.30 -0.15
N MET A 39 7.35 17.47 0.66
CA MET A 39 7.08 16.07 0.32
C MET A 39 6.05 15.94 -0.81
N GLY A 40 5.01 16.78 -0.82
CA GLY A 40 4.04 16.83 -1.93
C GLY A 40 4.70 17.24 -3.24
N PHE A 41 5.50 18.31 -3.22
CA PHE A 41 6.26 18.77 -4.38
C PHE A 41 7.26 17.72 -4.87
N ALA A 42 8.05 17.13 -3.96
CA ALA A 42 9.05 16.12 -4.31
C ALA A 42 8.41 14.87 -4.91
N LEU A 43 7.27 14.41 -4.37
CA LEU A 43 6.53 13.28 -4.94
C LEU A 43 5.94 13.63 -6.30
N SER A 44 5.37 14.83 -6.47
CA SER A 44 4.85 15.26 -7.78
C SER A 44 5.95 15.34 -8.82
N LEU A 45 7.11 15.92 -8.46
CA LEU A 45 8.27 15.97 -9.34
C LEU A 45 8.77 14.58 -9.71
N LEU A 46 8.77 13.63 -8.75
CA LEU A 46 9.14 12.24 -9.01
C LEU A 46 8.18 11.58 -10.01
N ILE A 47 6.87 11.83 -9.90
CA ILE A 47 5.86 11.29 -10.81
C ILE A 47 6.04 11.88 -12.22
N GLU A 48 6.14 13.20 -12.35
CA GLU A 48 6.31 13.87 -13.64
C GLU A 48 7.63 13.48 -14.32
N THR A 49 8.72 13.37 -13.56
CA THR A 49 10.00 12.88 -14.10
C THR A 49 9.93 11.42 -14.54
N ALA A 50 9.21 10.57 -13.80
CA ALA A 50 8.94 9.20 -14.23
C ALA A 50 8.14 9.18 -15.53
N GLN A 51 7.09 10.00 -15.68
CA GLN A 51 6.28 10.03 -16.91
C GLN A 51 7.07 10.56 -18.13
N LEU A 52 7.83 11.64 -17.93
CA LEU A 52 8.67 12.25 -18.95
C LEU A 52 9.70 11.25 -19.49
N THR A 53 10.31 10.46 -18.61
CA THR A 53 11.35 9.49 -18.96
C THR A 53 10.81 8.12 -19.38
N GLY A 54 9.49 7.93 -19.46
CA GLY A 54 8.91 6.61 -19.77
C GLY A 54 9.17 5.58 -18.67
N ILE A 55 8.96 5.97 -17.41
CA ILE A 55 9.28 5.25 -16.17
C ILE A 55 10.79 4.97 -16.10
N PHE A 56 11.61 6.01 -16.12
CA PHE A 56 13.07 5.91 -16.05
C PHE A 56 13.67 5.03 -17.17
N HIS A 57 13.22 5.25 -18.42
CA HIS A 57 13.63 4.53 -19.64
C HIS A 57 13.22 3.07 -19.68
N LEU A 58 12.25 2.65 -18.85
CA LEU A 58 11.60 1.35 -18.98
C LEU A 58 10.87 1.24 -20.32
N TYR A 59 10.28 2.35 -20.77
CA TYR A 59 9.66 2.52 -22.08
C TYR A 59 10.50 3.45 -22.97
N PRO A 60 10.52 3.19 -24.30
CA PRO A 60 11.34 3.98 -25.23
C PRO A 60 10.75 5.36 -25.54
N CYS A 61 9.54 5.67 -25.07
CA CYS A 61 8.84 6.92 -25.33
C CYS A 61 8.33 7.55 -24.03
N SER A 62 8.24 8.89 -24.01
CA SER A 62 7.56 9.61 -22.94
C SER A 62 6.08 9.24 -22.92
N TYR A 63 5.52 9.04 -21.73
CA TYR A 63 4.09 8.74 -21.58
C TYR A 63 3.26 10.02 -21.71
N ARG A 64 3.81 11.16 -21.25
CA ARG A 64 3.21 12.49 -21.32
C ARG A 64 4.33 13.55 -21.31
N LEU A 65 4.00 14.75 -21.77
CA LEU A 65 4.83 15.95 -21.58
C LEU A 65 4.85 16.32 -20.09
N PHE A 66 6.02 16.77 -19.62
CA PHE A 66 6.18 17.26 -18.25
C PHE A 66 5.32 18.49 -18.02
N ASP A 67 4.43 18.45 -17.05
CA ASP A 67 3.47 19.51 -16.76
C ASP A 67 3.81 20.21 -15.44
N VAL A 68 4.26 21.46 -15.51
CA VAL A 68 4.61 22.26 -14.32
C VAL A 68 3.35 22.58 -13.50
N ASP A 69 2.20 22.73 -14.15
CA ASP A 69 0.95 23.04 -13.46
C ASP A 69 0.53 21.87 -12.56
N ASP A 70 0.80 20.64 -12.98
CA ASP A 70 0.53 19.45 -12.17
C ASP A 70 1.34 19.45 -10.86
N LEU A 71 2.58 19.95 -10.85
CA LEU A 71 3.36 20.13 -9.61
C LEU A 71 2.67 21.08 -8.65
N ILE A 72 2.09 22.17 -9.16
CA ILE A 72 1.40 23.17 -8.34
C ILE A 72 0.12 22.56 -7.77
N TRP A 73 -0.72 21.94 -8.61
CA TRP A 73 -2.00 21.37 -8.20
C TRP A 73 -1.84 20.19 -7.23
N ASN A 74 -0.87 19.32 -7.46
CA ASN A 74 -0.55 18.21 -6.56
C ASN A 74 -0.03 18.73 -5.21
N THR A 75 0.85 19.73 -5.20
CA THR A 75 1.35 20.33 -3.96
C THR A 75 0.21 21.02 -3.18
N LEU A 76 -0.70 21.71 -3.88
CA LEU A 76 -1.91 22.29 -3.28
C LEU A 76 -2.82 21.21 -2.70
N GLY A 77 -3.00 20.08 -3.38
CA GLY A 77 -3.71 18.91 -2.86
C GLY A 77 -3.12 18.39 -1.55
N ALA A 78 -1.79 18.28 -1.46
CA ALA A 78 -1.11 17.87 -0.23
C ALA A 78 -1.32 18.90 0.91
N LEU A 79 -1.26 20.20 0.60
CA LEU A 79 -1.53 21.25 1.59
C LEU A 79 -3.00 21.25 2.05
N LEU A 80 -3.95 20.99 1.16
CA LEU A 80 -5.37 20.86 1.50
C LEU A 80 -5.59 19.64 2.40
N GLY A 81 -4.96 18.51 2.09
CA GLY A 81 -4.96 17.34 2.97
C GLY A 81 -4.40 17.62 4.36
N TYR A 82 -3.33 18.40 4.45
CA TYR A 82 -2.78 18.86 5.72
C TYR A 82 -3.77 19.74 6.50
N ALA A 83 -4.45 20.68 5.82
CA ALA A 83 -5.47 21.52 6.45
C ALA A 83 -6.64 20.68 7.01
N VAL A 84 -7.09 19.67 6.26
CA VAL A 84 -8.11 18.71 6.72
C VAL A 84 -7.60 17.93 7.94
N ALA A 85 -6.33 17.50 7.94
CA ALA A 85 -5.73 16.84 9.10
C ALA A 85 -5.65 17.76 10.32
N ALA A 86 -5.31 19.04 10.14
CA ALA A 86 -5.29 20.02 11.22
C ALA A 86 -6.69 20.24 11.81
N LEU A 87 -7.72 20.35 10.97
CA LEU A 87 -9.11 20.43 11.41
C LEU A 87 -9.54 19.16 12.16
N ALA A 88 -9.19 17.98 11.64
CA ALA A 88 -9.46 16.71 12.29
C ALA A 88 -8.72 16.55 13.63
N ASN A 89 -7.49 17.06 13.74
CA ASN A 89 -6.74 17.09 15.00
C ASN A 89 -7.44 17.95 16.05
N HIS A 90 -8.05 19.08 15.63
CA HIS A 90 -8.78 19.98 16.51
C HIS A 90 -10.15 19.41 16.92
N ALA A 91 -10.92 18.86 15.97
CA ALA A 91 -12.27 18.36 16.23
C ALA A 91 -12.28 16.99 16.92
N LEU A 92 -11.29 16.14 16.64
CA LEU A 92 -11.14 14.80 17.21
C LEU A 92 -9.78 14.71 17.92
N PRO A 93 -9.65 15.32 19.12
CA PRO A 93 -8.46 15.19 19.93
C PRO A 93 -8.19 13.70 20.11
N ARG A 94 -6.98 13.29 19.73
CA ARG A 94 -6.59 11.89 19.88
C ARG A 94 -6.61 11.57 21.36
N ARG A 95 -7.35 10.53 21.73
CA ARG A 95 -7.04 9.79 22.94
C ARG A 95 -5.61 9.28 22.80
N ASP A 96 -4.78 9.48 23.82
CA ASP A 96 -3.53 8.73 23.95
C ASP A 96 -3.90 7.25 23.88
N ILE A 97 -3.53 6.64 22.77
CA ILE A 97 -3.79 5.23 22.53
C ILE A 97 -2.75 4.51 23.36
N ASP A 98 -3.23 3.71 24.31
CA ASP A 98 -2.45 2.82 25.16
C ASP A 98 -1.24 2.27 24.38
N GLU A 99 -0.03 2.44 24.91
CA GLU A 99 1.21 2.12 24.20
C GLU A 99 1.40 0.61 23.98
N GLY A 100 0.52 -0.22 24.57
CA GLY A 100 0.49 -1.65 24.43
C GLY A 100 0.22 -2.14 23.01
N ILE A 101 0.86 -3.25 22.64
CA ILE A 101 0.58 -3.96 21.39
C ILE A 101 -0.71 -4.76 21.56
N VAL A 102 -1.67 -4.54 20.67
CA VAL A 102 -2.92 -5.30 20.66
C VAL A 102 -2.67 -6.68 20.04
N THR A 103 -2.75 -7.74 20.85
CA THR A 103 -2.59 -9.14 20.42
C THR A 103 -3.87 -9.78 19.91
N GLU A 104 -5.04 -9.24 20.30
CA GLU A 104 -6.36 -9.65 19.81
C GLU A 104 -7.03 -8.49 19.05
N PRO A 105 -6.53 -8.12 17.85
CA PRO A 105 -7.10 -7.01 17.10
C PRO A 105 -8.45 -7.39 16.49
N GLY A 106 -9.43 -6.49 16.59
CA GLY A 106 -10.71 -6.60 15.87
C GLY A 106 -10.55 -6.52 14.35
N PHE A 107 -11.59 -6.91 13.62
CA PHE A 107 -11.55 -7.04 12.15
C PHE A 107 -11.11 -5.77 11.43
N VAL A 108 -11.70 -4.62 11.76
CA VAL A 108 -11.36 -3.33 11.12
C VAL A 108 -9.87 -3.03 11.24
N ARG A 109 -9.28 -3.30 12.42
CA ARG A 109 -7.86 -3.10 12.67
C ARG A 109 -6.98 -4.01 11.80
N ARG A 110 -7.39 -5.28 11.64
CA ARG A 110 -6.72 -6.25 10.74
C ARG A 110 -6.84 -5.83 9.27
N CYS A 111 -8.01 -5.34 8.84
CA CYS A 111 -8.23 -4.84 7.48
C CYS A 111 -7.37 -3.62 7.18
N VAL A 112 -7.30 -2.65 8.09
CA VAL A 112 -6.43 -1.47 7.92
C VAL A 112 -4.97 -1.87 7.84
N ALA A 113 -4.50 -2.79 8.72
CA ALA A 113 -3.14 -3.31 8.65
C ALA A 113 -2.86 -3.98 7.29
N PHE A 114 -3.78 -4.84 6.82
CA PHE A 114 -3.66 -5.49 5.51
C PHE A 114 -3.64 -4.51 4.34
N CYS A 115 -4.52 -3.50 4.32
CA CYS A 115 -4.50 -2.46 3.29
C CYS A 115 -3.16 -1.72 3.26
N ILE A 116 -2.60 -1.39 4.43
CA ILE A 116 -1.28 -0.76 4.53
C ILE A 116 -0.19 -1.71 4.02
N ASP A 117 -0.21 -2.98 4.42
CA ASP A 117 0.74 -3.99 3.95
C ASP A 117 0.67 -4.18 2.42
N CYS A 118 -0.53 -4.20 1.81
CA CYS A 118 -0.69 -4.25 0.36
C CYS A 118 -0.13 -3.02 -0.34
N VAL A 119 -0.42 -1.82 0.17
CA VAL A 119 0.11 -0.56 -0.39
C VAL A 119 1.64 -0.53 -0.31
N ILE A 120 2.21 -0.87 0.85
CA ILE A 120 3.67 -0.91 1.03
C ILE A 120 4.29 -1.96 0.10
N THR A 121 3.70 -3.15 0.03
CA THR A 121 4.17 -4.22 -0.86
C THR A 121 4.12 -3.78 -2.33
N GLY A 122 3.06 -3.10 -2.75
CA GLY A 122 2.94 -2.50 -4.07
C GLY A 122 4.05 -1.50 -4.36
N ILE A 123 4.25 -0.52 -3.46
CA ILE A 123 5.30 0.50 -3.58
C ILE A 123 6.70 -0.12 -3.68
N ILE A 124 6.97 -1.22 -2.98
CA ILE A 124 8.27 -1.92 -3.03
C ILE A 124 8.39 -2.76 -4.30
N SER A 125 7.33 -3.46 -4.71
CA SER A 125 7.37 -4.41 -5.82
C SER A 125 7.63 -3.76 -7.19
N VAL A 126 7.13 -2.54 -7.41
CA VAL A 126 7.28 -1.81 -8.68
C VAL A 126 8.75 -1.49 -8.99
N PRO A 127 9.53 -0.79 -8.12
CA PRO A 127 10.93 -0.53 -8.38
C PRO A 127 11.76 -1.82 -8.41
N CYS A 128 11.45 -2.83 -7.58
CA CYS A 128 12.11 -4.13 -7.66
C CYS A 128 11.91 -4.80 -9.04
N THR A 129 10.70 -4.74 -9.59
CA THR A 129 10.40 -5.25 -10.94
C THR A 129 11.20 -4.48 -11.99
N ALA A 130 11.22 -3.15 -11.91
CA ALA A 130 11.95 -2.30 -12.84
C ALA A 130 13.46 -2.61 -12.82
N ILE A 131 14.07 -2.71 -11.63
CA ILE A 131 15.50 -3.02 -11.48
C ILE A 131 15.82 -4.39 -12.09
N VAL A 132 15.05 -5.43 -11.74
CA VAL A 132 15.29 -6.79 -12.25
C VAL A 132 15.12 -6.86 -13.76
N TYR A 133 14.13 -6.15 -14.30
CA TYR A 133 13.92 -6.05 -15.75
C TYR A 133 15.10 -5.35 -16.45
N LEU A 134 15.52 -4.17 -15.96
CA LEU A 134 16.63 -3.42 -16.54
C LEU A 134 17.93 -4.21 -16.52
N VAL A 135 18.23 -4.86 -15.39
CA VAL A 135 19.40 -5.73 -15.24
C VAL A 135 19.29 -6.94 -16.18
N GLY A 136 18.13 -7.60 -16.23
CA GLY A 136 17.90 -8.76 -17.10
C GLY A 136 18.14 -8.47 -18.57
N ILE A 137 17.73 -7.30 -19.06
CA ILE A 137 17.99 -6.86 -20.44
C ILE A 137 19.48 -6.72 -20.70
N GLN A 138 20.25 -6.13 -19.77
CA GLN A 138 21.69 -5.94 -19.94
C GLN A 138 22.44 -7.27 -20.08
N PHE A 139 22.00 -8.32 -19.38
CA PHE A 139 22.64 -9.63 -19.42
C PHE A 139 22.13 -10.55 -20.53
N THR A 140 20.84 -10.52 -20.85
CA THR A 140 20.22 -11.52 -21.74
C THR A 140 19.80 -10.95 -23.11
N GLY A 141 19.68 -9.63 -23.23
CA GLY A 141 19.11 -8.96 -24.41
C GLY A 141 17.61 -9.20 -24.63
N PHE A 142 17.00 -10.12 -23.87
CA PHE A 142 15.57 -10.44 -23.96
C PHE A 142 14.74 -9.34 -23.29
N ARG A 143 13.71 -8.87 -23.99
CA ARG A 143 12.77 -7.84 -23.50
C ARG A 143 11.40 -8.48 -23.23
N PRO A 144 11.24 -9.20 -22.10
CA PRO A 144 9.93 -9.73 -21.74
C PRO A 144 8.95 -8.59 -21.50
N LEU A 145 7.65 -8.86 -21.62
CA LEU A 145 6.63 -7.88 -21.24
C LEU A 145 6.77 -7.59 -19.73
N THR A 146 6.99 -6.33 -19.36
CA THR A 146 7.25 -5.93 -17.95
C THR A 146 6.12 -6.32 -17.01
N PHE A 147 4.87 -6.30 -17.50
CA PHE A 147 3.70 -6.78 -16.77
C PHE A 147 3.80 -8.27 -16.39
N ALA A 148 4.44 -9.10 -17.21
CA ALA A 148 4.59 -10.53 -16.92
C ALA A 148 5.53 -10.78 -15.72
N MET A 149 6.49 -9.89 -15.46
CA MET A 149 7.38 -9.97 -14.29
C MET A 149 6.79 -9.32 -13.03
N GLY A 150 5.80 -8.44 -13.18
CA GLY A 150 5.20 -7.70 -12.08
C GLY A 150 4.49 -8.60 -11.07
N VAL A 151 3.68 -9.56 -11.53
CA VAL A 151 2.95 -10.47 -10.63
C VAL A 151 3.89 -11.36 -9.81
N PRO A 152 4.88 -12.07 -10.41
CA PRO A 152 5.86 -12.82 -9.64
C PRO A 152 6.61 -11.96 -8.62
N MET A 153 7.05 -10.77 -9.01
CA MET A 153 7.76 -9.87 -8.12
C MET A 153 6.88 -9.40 -6.95
N PHE A 154 5.62 -9.06 -7.22
CA PHE A 154 4.66 -8.71 -6.19
C PHE A 154 4.49 -9.85 -5.18
N LEU A 155 4.34 -11.10 -5.64
CA LEU A 155 4.22 -12.26 -4.75
C LEU A 155 5.49 -12.50 -3.91
N ILE A 156 6.68 -12.28 -4.49
CA ILE A 156 7.95 -12.35 -3.75
C ILE A 156 8.00 -11.26 -2.68
N CYS A 157 7.69 -10.01 -3.02
CA CYS A 157 7.65 -8.92 -2.06
C CYS A 157 6.60 -9.18 -0.97
N LEU A 158 5.43 -9.72 -1.33
CA LEU A 158 4.39 -10.10 -0.37
C LEU A 158 4.88 -11.21 0.57
N ALA A 159 5.59 -12.22 0.06
CA ALA A 159 6.19 -13.25 0.90
C ALA A 159 7.20 -12.65 1.88
N VAL A 160 8.03 -11.70 1.44
CA VAL A 160 8.95 -11.01 2.34
C VAL A 160 8.19 -10.21 3.41
N THR A 161 7.18 -9.43 3.03
CA THR A 161 6.45 -8.56 3.97
C THR A 161 5.55 -9.34 4.93
N GLU A 162 4.98 -10.47 4.50
CA GLU A 162 3.97 -11.22 5.26
C GLU A 162 4.46 -12.52 5.90
N LEU A 163 5.56 -13.11 5.41
CA LEU A 163 6.20 -14.27 6.05
C LEU A 163 7.47 -13.86 6.80
N TRP A 164 8.41 -13.22 6.12
CA TRP A 164 9.76 -12.98 6.68
C TRP A 164 9.76 -11.88 7.75
N ILE A 165 9.19 -10.71 7.45
CA ILE A 165 9.19 -9.58 8.38
C ILE A 165 8.52 -9.92 9.73
N PRO A 166 7.30 -10.49 9.79
CA PRO A 166 6.68 -10.82 11.08
C PRO A 166 7.40 -11.96 11.80
N TRP A 167 8.08 -12.86 11.07
CA TRP A 167 8.91 -13.90 11.69
C TRP A 167 10.02 -13.29 12.56
N VAL A 168 10.73 -12.29 12.01
CA VAL A 168 11.84 -11.57 12.67
C VAL A 168 11.32 -10.54 13.69
N ARG A 169 10.18 -9.89 13.43
CA ARG A 169 9.61 -8.83 14.27
C ARG A 169 8.58 -9.31 15.30
N GLY A 170 8.61 -10.60 15.65
CA GLY A 170 7.75 -11.17 16.70
C GLY A 170 6.25 -10.99 16.44
N GLY A 171 5.78 -11.30 15.24
CA GLY A 171 4.36 -11.24 14.88
C GLY A 171 3.92 -9.97 14.16
N ARG A 172 4.81 -9.01 13.89
CA ARG A 172 4.44 -7.70 13.33
C ARG A 172 4.86 -7.55 11.86
N THR A 173 3.88 -7.43 10.98
CA THR A 173 4.08 -6.93 9.60
C THR A 173 4.32 -5.41 9.63
N LEU A 174 4.56 -4.79 8.46
CA LEU A 174 4.81 -3.36 8.38
C LEU A 174 3.54 -2.56 8.75
N GLY A 175 2.40 -2.95 8.20
CA GLY A 175 1.07 -2.42 8.51
C GLY A 175 0.64 -2.76 9.93
N ALA A 176 0.87 -3.99 10.40
CA ALA A 176 0.58 -4.35 11.80
C ALA A 176 1.42 -3.52 12.78
N GLY A 177 2.68 -3.24 12.46
CA GLY A 177 3.53 -2.33 13.23
C GLY A 177 2.98 -0.91 13.27
N PHE A 178 2.51 -0.38 12.12
CA PHE A 178 1.90 0.95 12.04
C PHE A 178 0.64 1.07 12.89
N VAL A 179 -0.23 0.06 12.83
CA VAL A 179 -1.47 0.02 13.61
C VAL A 179 -1.22 -0.41 15.07
N ARG A 180 -0.02 -0.90 15.41
CA ARG A 180 0.35 -1.44 16.73
C ARG A 180 -0.43 -2.70 17.11
N MET A 181 -0.47 -3.67 16.21
CA MET A 181 -1.03 -5.00 16.47
C MET A 181 0.01 -6.09 16.23
N SER A 182 -0.20 -7.23 16.89
CA SER A 182 0.44 -8.49 16.51
C SER A 182 -0.53 -9.30 15.66
N VAL A 183 0.01 -9.93 14.62
CA VAL A 183 -0.69 -10.96 13.85
C VAL A 183 -0.75 -12.26 14.65
N GLU A 184 0.26 -12.50 15.49
CA GLU A 184 0.36 -13.67 16.33
C GLU A 184 -0.47 -13.46 17.60
N THR A 185 -1.64 -14.12 17.65
CA THR A 185 -2.60 -14.10 18.77
C THR A 185 -2.11 -14.85 20.01
N ARG A 186 -1.27 -15.88 19.80
CA ARG A 186 -0.70 -16.75 20.84
C ARG A 186 0.74 -17.07 20.47
N PRO A 187 1.67 -17.17 21.44
CA PRO A 187 3.05 -17.50 21.16
C PRO A 187 3.15 -18.93 20.63
N ARG A 188 3.63 -19.08 19.39
CA ARG A 188 3.88 -20.37 18.73
C ARG A 188 5.38 -20.57 18.58
N ARG A 189 5.84 -21.83 18.63
CA ARG A 189 7.25 -22.19 18.43
C ARG A 189 7.41 -23.25 17.33
N GLY A 190 8.53 -23.21 16.63
CA GLY A 190 8.92 -24.22 15.64
C GLY A 190 7.93 -24.39 14.49
N ALA A 191 7.59 -25.65 14.17
CA ALA A 191 6.75 -26.02 13.03
C ALA A 191 5.35 -25.41 13.06
N ARG A 192 4.71 -25.30 14.25
CA ARG A 192 3.38 -24.67 14.37
C ARG A 192 3.39 -23.20 13.96
N ARG A 193 4.47 -22.49 14.27
CA ARG A 193 4.66 -21.09 13.86
C ARG A 193 4.81 -20.99 12.34
N ALA A 194 5.55 -21.90 11.71
CA ALA A 194 5.69 -21.95 10.26
C ALA A 194 4.35 -22.25 9.56
N VAL A 195 3.61 -23.26 10.02
CA VAL A 195 2.30 -23.62 9.46
C VAL A 195 1.31 -22.46 9.59
N PHE A 196 1.27 -21.79 10.75
CA PHE A 196 0.44 -20.59 10.95
C PHE A 196 0.73 -19.51 9.88
N TYR A 197 1.99 -19.16 9.67
CA TYR A 197 2.36 -18.14 8.68
C TYR A 197 2.08 -18.59 7.24
N LEU A 198 2.30 -19.85 6.90
CA LEU A 198 2.00 -20.39 5.57
C LEU A 198 0.51 -20.37 5.26
N VAL A 199 -0.34 -20.82 6.18
CA VAL A 199 -1.80 -20.81 5.98
C VAL A 199 -2.31 -19.37 5.92
N ARG A 200 -1.83 -18.49 6.80
CA ARG A 200 -2.16 -17.07 6.73
C ARG A 200 -1.75 -16.47 5.39
N PHE A 201 -0.53 -16.73 4.94
CA PHE A 201 -0.03 -16.22 3.66
C PHE A 201 -0.87 -16.70 2.48
N ALA A 202 -1.27 -17.98 2.46
CA ALA A 202 -2.16 -18.51 1.45
C ALA A 202 -3.49 -17.75 1.40
N VAL A 203 -4.11 -17.48 2.56
CA VAL A 203 -5.35 -16.68 2.64
C VAL A 203 -5.14 -15.27 2.09
N LEU A 204 -4.02 -14.61 2.43
CA LEU A 204 -3.70 -13.27 1.93
C LEU A 204 -3.44 -13.26 0.41
N CYS A 205 -2.78 -14.29 -0.13
CA CYS A 205 -2.61 -14.46 -1.57
C CYS A 205 -3.96 -14.57 -2.28
N LEU A 206 -4.90 -15.35 -1.75
CA LEU A 206 -6.26 -15.46 -2.31
C LEU A 206 -6.97 -14.10 -2.28
N ALA A 207 -6.83 -13.34 -1.19
CA ALA A 207 -7.39 -11.99 -1.08
C ALA A 207 -6.82 -11.05 -2.16
N VAL A 208 -5.49 -11.03 -2.34
CA VAL A 208 -4.82 -10.22 -3.36
C VAL A 208 -5.20 -10.66 -4.77
N CYS A 209 -5.22 -11.96 -5.07
CA CYS A 209 -5.62 -12.48 -6.37
C CYS A 209 -7.05 -12.08 -6.73
N TRP A 210 -7.96 -12.07 -5.76
CA TRP A 210 -9.32 -11.58 -5.97
C TRP A 210 -9.37 -10.07 -6.20
N MET A 211 -8.68 -9.26 -5.36
CA MET A 211 -8.62 -7.80 -5.51
C MET A 211 -8.01 -7.36 -6.84
N THR A 212 -7.07 -8.13 -7.38
CA THR A 212 -6.44 -7.85 -8.68
C THR A 212 -7.23 -8.38 -9.88
N GLY A 213 -8.40 -8.98 -9.66
CA GLY A 213 -9.26 -9.52 -10.72
C GLY A 213 -8.84 -10.87 -11.29
N ASN A 214 -7.70 -11.43 -10.84
CA ASN A 214 -7.19 -12.74 -11.29
C ASN A 214 -7.93 -13.94 -10.68
N GLY A 215 -8.72 -13.71 -9.62
CA GLY A 215 -9.36 -14.77 -8.83
C GLY A 215 -10.71 -15.29 -9.31
N GLY A 216 -11.38 -14.56 -10.22
CA GLY A 216 -12.77 -14.84 -10.58
C GLY A 216 -13.74 -14.76 -9.39
N GLY A 217 -15.01 -15.14 -9.61
CA GLY A 217 -16.05 -15.08 -8.57
C GLY A 217 -15.86 -16.09 -7.42
N VAL A 218 -15.22 -17.23 -7.70
CA VAL A 218 -15.01 -18.32 -6.71
C VAL A 218 -14.14 -17.87 -5.55
N LEU A 219 -13.05 -17.14 -5.79
CA LEU A 219 -12.24 -16.58 -4.71
C LEU A 219 -13.00 -15.55 -3.88
N GLY A 220 -13.89 -14.78 -4.52
CA GLY A 220 -14.78 -13.86 -3.81
C GLY A 220 -15.70 -14.59 -2.83
N VAL A 221 -16.28 -15.73 -3.24
CA VAL A 221 -17.11 -16.57 -2.36
C VAL A 221 -16.29 -17.13 -1.19
N VAL A 222 -15.04 -17.56 -1.42
CA VAL A 222 -14.15 -18.03 -0.35
C VAL A 222 -13.86 -16.92 0.67
N LEU A 223 -13.57 -15.69 0.20
CA LEU A 223 -13.33 -14.54 1.08
C LEU A 223 -14.59 -14.12 1.86
N LEU A 224 -15.75 -14.15 1.22
CA LEU A 224 -17.04 -13.94 1.90
C LEU A 224 -17.27 -15.01 2.96
N GLY A 225 -16.97 -16.27 2.66
CA GLY A 225 -17.03 -17.38 3.62
C GLY A 225 -16.10 -17.16 4.82
N LEU A 226 -14.87 -16.67 4.60
CA LEU A 226 -13.95 -16.30 5.68
C LEU A 226 -14.46 -15.10 6.50
N GLY A 227 -15.12 -14.13 5.86
CA GLY A 227 -15.77 -13.01 6.53
C GLY A 227 -16.94 -13.47 7.41
N VAL A 228 -17.79 -14.36 6.91
CA VAL A 228 -18.89 -14.97 7.67
C VAL A 228 -18.34 -15.80 8.83
N PHE A 229 -17.30 -16.59 8.60
CA PHE A 229 -16.63 -17.35 9.66
C PHE A 229 -16.11 -16.44 10.77
N TRP A 230 -15.49 -15.30 10.41
CA TRP A 230 -15.05 -14.33 11.40
C TRP A 230 -16.23 -13.71 12.18
N LEU A 231 -17.37 -13.44 11.55
CA LEU A 231 -18.55 -12.92 12.25
C LEU A 231 -19.12 -13.89 13.30
N VAL A 232 -18.92 -15.20 13.10
CA VAL A 232 -19.39 -16.24 14.04
C VAL A 232 -18.37 -16.47 15.15
N GLU A 233 -17.10 -16.66 14.80
CA GLU A 233 -16.06 -17.13 15.73
C GLU A 233 -15.17 -16.02 16.29
N TYR A 234 -15.29 -14.79 15.78
CA TYR A 234 -14.41 -13.65 16.07
C TYR A 234 -12.90 -13.94 15.86
N ARG A 235 -12.58 -15.05 15.20
CA ARG A 235 -11.23 -15.56 14.92
C ARG A 235 -11.15 -16.03 13.48
N MET A 236 -9.95 -15.97 12.90
CA MET A 236 -9.72 -16.51 11.57
C MET A 236 -9.37 -18.00 11.64
N PRO A 237 -9.61 -18.80 10.58
CA PRO A 237 -9.35 -20.25 10.63
C PRO A 237 -7.91 -20.60 10.98
N TYR A 238 -6.95 -19.79 10.53
CA TYR A 238 -5.53 -19.96 10.85
C TYR A 238 -5.18 -19.64 12.31
N ASP A 239 -6.05 -18.94 13.07
CA ASP A 239 -5.82 -18.66 14.49
C ASP A 239 -5.97 -19.92 15.38
N PHE A 240 -6.58 -21.00 14.86
CA PHE A 240 -6.77 -22.28 15.57
C PHE A 240 -5.57 -23.23 15.53
N ILE A 241 -4.58 -22.93 14.67
CA ILE A 241 -3.31 -23.67 14.56
C ILE A 241 -2.37 -23.28 15.71
#